data_AF-A0A3D4YM02-F1
#
_entry.id   AF-A0A3D4YM02-F1
#
_cell.length_a   1.000
_cell.length_b   1.000
_cell.length_c   1.000
_cell.angle_alpha   90.00
_cell.angle_beta   90.00
_cell.angle_gamma   90.00
#
_symmetry.space_group_name_H-M   'P 1'
#
loop_
_entity.id
_entity.type
_entity.pdbx_description
1 polymer ?
#
loop_
_entity_poly.entity_id
_entity_poly.type
_entity_poly.pdbx_seq_one_letter_code
_entity_poly.pdbx_strand_id
1 'polypeptide(L)'
;MTTVVALPRIIQGGMGVAVSNWKLARAVSLVGQLGVISGTVLDTVLVRRLQDGDIGGDMRRGIRRFPVDGVADEVLKRYFLPEGRRPDQPYKLIPMYKQRVSVARQQLTMLANFVEVYLAKEGHSGPVGINLLTKVQMPNMASLYGAMLAGVDYVLMGAGIPREFPGVLDALAEHRSATIRFDVDGLAAGESEVLSFEPLEHGVTDRTPLTRPRFLPIISASSLATTLARKANGRVDGFIVEGPTAGG
;
A
#
# COMPACT_ATOMS: atom_id res chain seq x y z
N MET A 1 -16.02 -12.87 27.64
CA MET A 1 -14.58 -12.72 27.93
C MET A 1 -13.94 -12.01 26.75
N THR A 2 -13.60 -10.73 26.89
CA THR A 2 -12.81 -9.99 25.90
C THR A 2 -11.38 -10.51 25.97
N THR A 3 -11.01 -11.40 25.05
CA THR A 3 -9.61 -11.78 24.85
C THR A 3 -8.83 -10.52 24.52
N VAL A 4 -8.00 -10.07 25.47
CA VAL A 4 -6.99 -9.04 25.22
C VAL A 4 -6.03 -9.63 24.19
N VAL A 5 -6.21 -9.25 22.92
CA VAL A 5 -5.27 -9.64 21.87
C VAL A 5 -3.95 -8.95 22.22
N ALA A 6 -2.96 -9.75 22.61
CA ALA A 6 -1.62 -9.23 22.89
C ALA A 6 -1.09 -8.52 21.63
N LEU A 7 -0.64 -7.27 21.80
CA LEU A 7 -0.03 -6.52 20.69
C LEU A 7 1.26 -7.21 20.25
N PRO A 8 1.59 -7.21 18.95
CA PRO A 8 2.88 -7.68 18.46
C PRO A 8 4.03 -7.00 19.19
N ARG A 9 5.01 -7.78 19.66
CA ARG A 9 6.21 -7.25 20.34
C ARG A 9 7.26 -6.78 19.34
N ILE A 10 7.23 -7.34 18.13
CA ILE A 10 8.14 -7.03 17.04
C ILE A 10 7.30 -6.49 15.89
N ILE A 11 7.74 -5.36 15.36
CA ILE A 11 7.29 -4.80 14.09
C ILE A 11 8.48 -4.90 13.13
N GLN A 12 8.34 -5.68 12.07
CA GLN A 12 9.35 -5.76 11.02
C GLN A 12 9.37 -4.43 10.23
N GLY A 13 10.55 -3.84 10.00
CA GLY A 13 10.67 -2.59 9.24
C GLY A 13 10.33 -2.76 7.76
N GLY A 14 9.80 -1.74 7.09
CA GLY A 14 9.11 -1.91 5.79
C GLY A 14 9.48 -0.91 4.69
N MET A 15 10.68 -0.33 4.67
CA MET A 15 10.99 0.76 3.72
C MET A 15 11.57 0.31 2.37
N GLY A 16 12.50 -0.67 2.36
CA GLY A 16 13.20 -1.07 1.14
C GLY A 16 12.30 -1.69 0.06
N VAL A 17 12.46 -1.25 -1.20
CA VAL A 17 11.72 -1.79 -2.35
C VAL A 17 12.04 -3.28 -2.51
N ALA A 18 11.01 -4.13 -2.46
CA ALA A 18 11.10 -5.59 -2.57
C ALA A 18 11.97 -6.32 -1.52
N VAL A 19 12.63 -5.61 -0.60
CA VAL A 19 13.32 -6.18 0.56
C VAL A 19 12.28 -6.72 1.54
N SER A 20 11.35 -5.86 1.95
CA SER A 20 10.19 -6.19 2.78
C SER A 20 9.03 -6.68 1.90
N ASN A 21 9.26 -7.78 1.19
CA ASN A 21 8.26 -8.42 0.33
C ASN A 21 7.31 -9.35 1.13
N TRP A 22 6.31 -9.88 0.45
CA TRP A 22 5.30 -10.76 1.04
C TRP A 22 5.87 -11.99 1.75
N LYS A 23 7.03 -12.53 1.32
CA LYS A 23 7.65 -13.71 1.96
C LYS A 23 8.15 -13.38 3.35
N LEU A 24 8.86 -12.25 3.50
CA LEU A 24 9.35 -11.79 4.79
C LEU A 24 8.19 -11.40 5.71
N ALA A 25 7.24 -10.61 5.21
CA ALA A 25 6.06 -10.21 5.98
C ALA A 25 5.25 -11.44 6.45
N ARG A 26 5.05 -12.44 5.59
CA ARG A 26 4.40 -13.70 5.93
C ARG A 26 5.17 -14.47 7.02
N ALA A 27 6.48 -14.61 6.86
CA ALA A 27 7.32 -15.33 7.83
C ALA A 27 7.24 -14.70 9.23
N VAL A 28 7.27 -13.37 9.32
CA VAL A 28 7.12 -12.63 10.59
C VAL A 28 5.70 -12.78 11.16
N SER A 29 4.68 -12.73 10.30
CA SER A 29 3.28 -12.88 10.72
C SER A 29 2.97 -14.28 11.25
N LEU A 30 3.58 -15.32 10.65
CA LEU A 30 3.45 -16.71 11.08
C LEU A 30 3.99 -16.97 12.49
N VAL A 31 4.99 -16.21 12.93
CA VAL A 31 5.52 -16.28 14.30
C VAL A 31 4.81 -15.35 15.27
N GLY A 32 3.64 -14.82 14.88
CA GLY A 32 2.76 -14.00 15.72
C GLY A 32 3.23 -12.55 15.91
N GLN A 33 4.14 -12.06 15.05
CA GLN A 33 4.62 -10.68 15.07
C GLN A 33 4.02 -9.88 13.90
N LEU A 34 4.22 -8.56 13.86
CA LEU A 34 3.69 -7.74 12.78
C LEU A 34 4.64 -7.79 11.57
N GLY A 35 4.27 -8.59 10.57
CA GLY A 35 4.93 -8.58 9.27
C GLY A 35 4.50 -7.37 8.45
N VAL A 36 5.45 -6.66 7.83
CA VAL A 36 5.16 -5.39 7.14
C VAL A 36 5.69 -5.44 5.72
N ILE A 37 4.81 -5.21 4.76
CA ILE A 37 5.16 -5.06 3.35
C ILE A 37 5.65 -3.63 3.08
N SER A 38 6.69 -3.46 2.26
CA SER A 38 6.99 -2.16 1.66
C SER A 38 6.05 -1.92 0.48
N GLY A 39 5.17 -0.93 0.59
CA GLY A 39 4.31 -0.49 -0.52
C GLY A 39 5.03 0.34 -1.59
N THR A 40 6.32 0.62 -1.38
CA THR A 40 7.12 1.47 -2.26
C THR A 40 7.34 0.76 -3.61
N VAL A 41 6.76 1.34 -4.68
CA VAL A 41 7.02 0.94 -6.08
C VAL A 41 6.60 -0.52 -6.38
N LEU A 42 5.62 -1.05 -5.64
CA LEU A 42 5.13 -2.43 -5.84
C LEU A 42 4.57 -2.68 -7.24
N ASP A 43 3.99 -1.67 -7.89
CA ASP A 43 3.52 -1.74 -9.28
C ASP A 43 4.63 -2.17 -10.25
N THR A 44 5.82 -1.58 -10.12
CA THR A 44 6.99 -1.92 -10.92
C THR A 44 7.52 -3.29 -10.52
N VAL A 45 7.54 -3.61 -9.23
CA VAL A 45 7.98 -4.94 -8.74
C VAL A 45 7.11 -6.04 -9.32
N LEU A 46 5.78 -5.91 -9.25
CA LEU A 46 4.82 -6.85 -9.84
C LEU A 46 5.09 -7.03 -11.34
N VAL A 47 5.17 -5.93 -12.08
CA VAL A 47 5.38 -5.96 -13.54
C VAL A 47 6.72 -6.58 -13.93
N ARG A 48 7.78 -6.38 -13.14
CA ARG A 48 9.07 -7.04 -13.37
C ARG A 48 8.98 -8.54 -13.11
N ARG A 49 8.40 -8.96 -11.99
CA ARG A 49 8.20 -10.39 -11.67
C ARG A 49 7.37 -11.12 -12.74
N LEU A 50 6.34 -10.47 -13.29
CA LEU A 50 5.55 -11.02 -14.40
C LEU A 50 6.37 -11.16 -15.70
N GLN A 51 7.25 -10.19 -15.99
CA GLN A 51 8.13 -10.25 -17.15
C GLN A 51 9.25 -11.28 -16.97
N ASP A 52 9.63 -11.61 -15.75
CA ASP A 52 10.59 -12.68 -15.45
C ASP A 52 9.94 -14.07 -15.42
N GLY A 53 8.68 -14.19 -15.87
CA GLY A 53 7.98 -15.47 -15.98
C GLY A 53 7.15 -15.87 -14.77
N ASP A 54 7.05 -15.00 -13.76
CA ASP A 54 6.34 -15.31 -12.52
C ASP A 54 6.80 -16.66 -11.96
N ILE A 55 8.10 -16.77 -11.69
CA ILE A 55 8.72 -18.00 -11.19
C ILE A 55 7.99 -18.46 -9.92
N GLY A 56 7.39 -19.65 -9.97
CA GLY A 56 6.56 -20.22 -8.89
C GLY A 56 5.06 -19.90 -8.98
N GLY A 57 4.64 -19.01 -9.88
CA GLY A 57 3.24 -18.71 -10.16
C GLY A 57 2.54 -17.85 -9.09
N ASP A 58 3.31 -17.26 -8.16
CA ASP A 58 2.78 -16.54 -7.01
C ASP A 58 2.03 -15.27 -7.41
N MET A 59 2.56 -14.48 -8.35
CA MET A 59 1.92 -13.24 -8.77
C MET A 59 0.61 -13.55 -9.46
N ARG A 60 0.58 -14.50 -10.40
CA ARG A 60 -0.67 -14.91 -11.05
C ARG A 60 -1.68 -15.50 -10.06
N ARG A 61 -1.23 -16.22 -9.02
CA ARG A 61 -2.12 -16.72 -7.96
C ARG A 61 -2.80 -15.59 -7.21
N GLY A 62 -2.06 -14.55 -6.81
CA GLY A 62 -2.64 -13.37 -6.19
C GLY A 62 -3.55 -12.58 -7.15
N ILE A 63 -3.12 -12.38 -8.40
CA ILE A 63 -3.88 -11.63 -9.42
C ILE A 63 -5.25 -12.26 -9.66
N ARG A 64 -5.35 -13.60 -9.71
CA ARG A 64 -6.62 -14.32 -9.86
C ARG A 64 -7.63 -14.05 -8.74
N ARG A 65 -7.19 -13.51 -7.60
CA ARG A 65 -8.06 -13.18 -6.47
C ARG A 65 -8.45 -11.70 -6.42
N PHE A 66 -7.92 -10.86 -7.30
CA PHE A 66 -8.23 -9.44 -7.32
C PHE A 66 -9.70 -9.21 -7.67
N PRO A 67 -10.46 -8.42 -6.88
CA PRO A 67 -11.92 -8.33 -6.99
C PRO A 67 -12.41 -7.31 -8.02
N VAL A 68 -11.54 -6.80 -8.88
CA VAL A 68 -11.90 -5.80 -9.91
C VAL A 68 -11.78 -6.44 -11.29
N ASP A 69 -12.91 -6.56 -11.96
CA ASP A 69 -13.02 -7.27 -13.24
C ASP A 69 -12.17 -6.61 -14.34
N GLY A 70 -11.62 -7.44 -15.22
CA GLY A 70 -10.83 -7.01 -16.39
C GLY A 70 -9.41 -6.50 -16.09
N VAL A 71 -9.13 -6.03 -14.87
CA VAL A 71 -7.79 -5.51 -14.51
C VAL A 71 -6.73 -6.62 -14.56
N ALA A 72 -7.05 -7.80 -14.03
CA ALA A 72 -6.17 -8.95 -14.04
C ALA A 72 -5.75 -9.33 -15.47
N ASP A 73 -6.73 -9.48 -16.36
CA ASP A 73 -6.50 -9.89 -17.75
C ASP A 73 -5.69 -8.86 -18.52
N GLU A 74 -5.99 -7.56 -18.37
CA GLU A 74 -5.25 -6.49 -19.05
C GLU A 74 -3.79 -6.42 -18.58
N VAL A 75 -3.54 -6.55 -17.27
CA VAL A 75 -2.18 -6.55 -16.73
C VAL A 75 -1.39 -7.78 -17.21
N LEU A 76 -1.98 -8.97 -17.17
CA LEU A 76 -1.33 -10.20 -17.63
C LEU A 76 -1.04 -10.13 -19.13
N LYS A 77 -2.03 -9.75 -19.94
CA LYS A 77 -1.87 -9.55 -21.39
C LYS A 77 -0.72 -8.59 -21.71
N ARG A 78 -0.55 -7.54 -20.91
CA ARG A 78 0.42 -6.48 -21.18
C ARG A 78 1.83 -6.80 -20.71
N TYR A 79 1.99 -7.56 -19.63
CA TYR A 79 3.26 -7.67 -18.90
C TYR A 79 3.73 -9.10 -18.59
N PHE A 80 2.87 -10.12 -18.65
CA PHE A 80 3.30 -11.49 -18.38
C PHE A 80 4.02 -12.10 -19.58
N LEU A 81 5.23 -12.63 -19.35
CA LEU A 81 6.00 -13.37 -20.34
C LEU A 81 6.16 -14.81 -19.84
N PRO A 82 5.45 -15.81 -20.37
CA PRO A 82 5.47 -17.17 -19.82
C PRO A 82 6.88 -17.79 -19.68
N GLU A 83 7.72 -17.56 -20.67
CA GLU A 83 9.13 -18.04 -20.70
C GLU A 83 10.11 -17.08 -20.03
N GLY A 84 9.59 -16.00 -19.43
CA GLY A 84 10.39 -14.90 -18.92
C GLY A 84 11.04 -14.06 -20.03
N ARG A 85 11.70 -13.00 -19.59
CA ARG A 85 12.48 -12.08 -20.42
C ARG A 85 13.81 -12.73 -20.81
N ARG A 86 14.26 -12.53 -22.04
CA ARG A 86 15.63 -12.93 -22.44
C ARG A 86 16.67 -12.14 -21.61
N PRO A 87 17.85 -12.70 -21.30
CA PRO A 87 18.85 -12.05 -20.44
C PRO A 87 19.10 -10.56 -20.74
N ASP A 88 19.23 -10.19 -22.02
CA ASP A 88 19.56 -8.82 -22.45
C ASP A 88 18.35 -7.94 -22.84
N GLN A 89 17.13 -8.48 -22.81
CA GLN A 89 15.94 -7.73 -23.21
C GLN A 89 15.55 -6.74 -22.09
N PRO A 90 15.47 -5.42 -22.23
CA PRO A 90 15.10 -4.54 -21.12
C PRO A 90 13.66 -4.80 -20.62
N TYR A 91 13.38 -4.45 -19.35
CA TYR A 91 12.01 -4.48 -18.84
C TYR A 91 11.13 -3.47 -19.58
N LYS A 92 9.95 -3.92 -20.00
CA LYS A 92 8.85 -3.03 -20.37
C LYS A 92 8.46 -2.20 -19.16
N LEU A 93 8.52 -0.88 -19.31
CA LEU A 93 8.21 0.07 -18.25
C LEU A 93 6.71 0.29 -18.11
N ILE A 94 6.31 0.70 -16.91
CA ILE A 94 4.97 1.23 -16.63
C ILE A 94 4.95 2.73 -16.93
N PRO A 95 3.81 3.30 -17.35
CA PRO A 95 3.70 4.75 -17.54
C PRO A 95 4.08 5.52 -16.27
N MET A 96 4.85 6.58 -16.42
CA MET A 96 5.19 7.48 -15.32
C MET A 96 3.93 8.15 -14.77
N TYR A 97 3.94 8.43 -13.46
CA TYR A 97 2.90 9.24 -12.85
C TYR A 97 2.89 10.63 -13.45
N LYS A 98 1.67 11.15 -13.64
CA LYS A 98 1.37 12.55 -13.97
C LYS A 98 0.40 13.06 -12.90
N GLN A 99 0.28 14.38 -12.76
CA GLN A 99 -0.65 15.00 -11.80
C GLN A 99 -2.05 14.40 -11.88
N ARG A 100 -2.59 14.27 -13.11
CA ARG A 100 -3.77 13.44 -13.36
C ARG A 100 -3.34 12.01 -13.68
N VAL A 101 -3.54 11.13 -12.71
CA VAL A 101 -3.26 9.70 -12.85
C VAL A 101 -4.40 9.02 -13.61
N SER A 102 -4.09 8.16 -14.58
CA SER A 102 -5.13 7.41 -15.29
C SER A 102 -5.70 6.29 -14.42
N VAL A 103 -6.97 5.95 -14.63
CA VAL A 103 -7.65 4.82 -13.96
C VAL A 103 -6.84 3.53 -14.09
N ALA A 104 -6.36 3.21 -15.29
CA ALA A 104 -5.53 2.02 -15.52
C ALA A 104 -4.22 2.03 -14.71
N ARG A 105 -3.63 3.20 -14.49
CA ARG A 105 -2.40 3.33 -13.69
C ARG A 105 -2.68 3.12 -12.20
N GLN A 106 -3.79 3.65 -11.70
CA GLN A 106 -4.26 3.41 -10.32
C GLN A 106 -4.65 1.95 -10.11
N GLN A 107 -5.37 1.32 -11.05
CA GLN A 107 -5.74 -0.09 -11.01
C GLN A 107 -4.51 -1.01 -10.96
N LEU A 108 -3.46 -0.72 -11.72
CA LEU A 108 -2.19 -1.45 -11.63
C LEU A 108 -1.56 -1.31 -10.23
N THR A 109 -1.58 -0.11 -9.65
CA THR A 109 -1.08 0.14 -8.29
C THR A 109 -1.91 -0.61 -7.25
N MET A 110 -3.24 -0.57 -7.36
CA MET A 110 -4.14 -1.33 -6.49
C MET A 110 -3.85 -2.82 -6.57
N LEU A 111 -3.77 -3.38 -7.79
CA LEU A 111 -3.49 -4.80 -8.01
C LEU A 111 -2.17 -5.21 -7.37
N ALA A 112 -1.11 -4.42 -7.54
CA ALA A 112 0.21 -4.75 -7.00
C ALA A 112 0.23 -4.79 -5.47
N ASN A 113 -0.42 -3.83 -4.81
CA ASN A 113 -0.51 -3.81 -3.35
C ASN A 113 -1.45 -4.93 -2.84
N PHE A 114 -2.55 -5.20 -3.55
CA PHE A 114 -3.44 -6.31 -3.26
C PHE A 114 -2.70 -7.65 -3.28
N VAL A 115 -1.96 -7.92 -4.36
CA VAL A 115 -1.24 -9.19 -4.55
C VAL A 115 -0.23 -9.42 -3.42
N GLU A 116 0.54 -8.39 -3.07
CA GLU A 116 1.57 -8.51 -2.04
C GLU A 116 0.95 -8.78 -0.65
N VAL A 117 -0.16 -8.10 -0.31
CA VAL A 117 -0.89 -8.33 0.95
C VAL A 117 -1.59 -9.69 0.96
N TYR A 118 -2.26 -10.06 -0.13
CA TYR A 118 -2.95 -11.35 -0.26
C TYR A 118 -1.98 -12.52 -0.02
N LEU A 119 -0.82 -12.50 -0.68
CA LEU A 119 0.20 -13.52 -0.52
C LEU A 119 0.79 -13.50 0.90
N ALA A 120 0.98 -12.32 1.49
CA ALA A 120 1.49 -12.20 2.84
C ALA A 120 0.54 -12.75 3.91
N LYS A 121 -0.78 -12.77 3.66
CA LYS A 121 -1.81 -13.32 4.57
C LYS A 121 -2.14 -14.80 4.31
N GLU A 122 -1.57 -15.41 3.28
CA GLU A 122 -1.97 -16.76 2.83
C GLU A 122 -1.69 -17.82 3.90
N GLY A 123 -2.76 -18.46 4.39
CA GLY A 123 -2.70 -19.62 5.29
C GLY A 123 -2.46 -19.31 6.77
N HIS A 124 -2.71 -18.08 7.24
CA HIS A 124 -2.65 -17.75 8.67
C HIS A 124 -3.54 -16.56 9.05
N SER A 125 -3.70 -16.34 10.37
CA SER A 125 -4.43 -15.20 10.96
C SER A 125 -3.52 -14.16 11.61
N GLY A 126 -2.20 -14.30 11.49
CA GLY A 126 -1.22 -13.31 11.99
C GLY A 126 -1.38 -11.93 11.30
N PRO A 127 -1.02 -10.84 11.99
CA PRO A 127 -1.25 -9.49 11.49
C PRO A 127 -0.25 -9.09 10.41
N VAL A 128 -0.77 -8.54 9.30
CA VAL A 128 0.01 -8.02 8.18
C VAL A 128 -0.21 -6.52 8.04
N GLY A 129 0.88 -5.77 7.99
CA GLY A 129 0.90 -4.34 7.73
C GLY A 129 1.46 -4.00 6.35
N ILE A 130 1.23 -2.76 5.94
CA ILE A 130 1.91 -2.13 4.81
C ILE A 130 2.53 -0.80 5.25
N ASN A 131 3.74 -0.53 4.79
CA ASN A 131 4.42 0.74 5.00
C ASN A 131 4.47 1.56 3.71
N LEU A 132 4.07 2.83 3.79
CA LEU A 132 4.09 3.79 2.69
C LEU A 132 4.82 5.08 3.08
N LEU A 133 5.32 5.80 2.08
CA LEU A 133 6.05 7.05 2.29
C LEU A 133 5.13 8.23 1.99
N THR A 134 4.99 9.14 2.97
CA THR A 134 4.15 10.34 2.81
C THR A 134 4.60 11.19 1.63
N LYS A 135 5.91 11.33 1.42
CA LYS A 135 6.49 12.07 0.28
C LYS A 135 6.19 11.48 -1.10
N VAL A 136 5.85 10.20 -1.21
CA VAL A 136 5.51 9.57 -2.51
C VAL A 136 3.99 9.61 -2.68
N GLN A 137 3.42 10.83 -2.80
CA GLN A 137 1.98 11.08 -2.65
C GLN A 137 1.10 10.40 -3.71
N MET A 138 1.51 10.47 -4.98
CA MET A 138 0.71 10.03 -6.14
C MET A 138 0.20 8.57 -6.06
N PRO A 139 1.00 7.56 -5.68
CA PRO A 139 0.50 6.19 -5.55
C PRO A 139 -0.34 5.92 -4.29
N ASN A 140 -0.22 6.72 -3.23
CA ASN A 140 -0.59 6.27 -1.88
C ASN A 140 -2.06 5.85 -1.74
N MET A 141 -3.02 6.64 -2.24
CA MET A 141 -4.44 6.28 -2.10
C MET A 141 -4.80 4.99 -2.86
N ALA A 142 -4.26 4.81 -4.07
CA ALA A 142 -4.46 3.58 -4.85
C ALA A 142 -3.76 2.37 -4.18
N SER A 143 -2.56 2.56 -3.64
CA SER A 143 -1.84 1.54 -2.87
C SER A 143 -2.61 1.09 -1.64
N LEU A 144 -3.10 2.06 -0.85
CA LEU A 144 -3.91 1.80 0.34
C LEU A 144 -5.18 1.04 0.00
N TYR A 145 -5.91 1.48 -1.01
CA TYR A 145 -7.15 0.83 -1.39
C TYR A 145 -6.92 -0.61 -1.86
N GLY A 146 -5.89 -0.87 -2.68
CA GLY A 146 -5.50 -2.23 -3.05
C GLY A 146 -5.14 -3.12 -1.85
N ALA A 147 -4.37 -2.58 -0.89
CA ALA A 147 -4.03 -3.28 0.34
C ALA A 147 -5.26 -3.57 1.23
N MET A 148 -6.21 -2.63 1.31
CA MET A 148 -7.47 -2.79 2.06
C MET A 148 -8.39 -3.84 1.43
N LEU A 149 -8.46 -3.92 0.10
CA LEU A 149 -9.19 -4.99 -0.60
C LEU A 149 -8.63 -6.38 -0.27
N ALA A 150 -7.33 -6.49 0.02
CA ALA A 150 -6.69 -7.73 0.47
C ALA A 150 -6.78 -7.94 2.00
N GLY A 151 -7.42 -7.02 2.73
CA GLY A 151 -7.61 -7.10 4.17
C GLY A 151 -6.36 -6.79 4.99
N VAL A 152 -5.54 -5.82 4.59
CA VAL A 152 -4.40 -5.36 5.41
C VAL A 152 -4.85 -4.92 6.82
N ASP A 153 -4.08 -5.28 7.85
CA ASP A 153 -4.45 -5.03 9.25
C ASP A 153 -3.89 -3.69 9.77
N TYR A 154 -2.71 -3.29 9.27
CA TYR A 154 -1.99 -2.09 9.70
C TYR A 154 -1.49 -1.25 8.51
N VAL A 155 -1.57 0.06 8.64
CA VAL A 155 -0.95 1.03 7.73
C VAL A 155 0.07 1.83 8.52
N LEU A 156 1.32 1.75 8.09
CA LEU A 156 2.45 2.49 8.62
C LEU A 156 2.80 3.58 7.60
N MET A 157 3.04 4.80 8.08
CA MET A 157 3.45 5.88 7.19
C MET A 157 4.51 6.77 7.82
N GLY A 158 5.64 6.91 7.12
CA GLY A 158 6.76 7.76 7.50
C GLY A 158 7.13 8.77 6.42
N ALA A 159 8.37 9.30 6.50
CA ALA A 159 8.96 10.22 5.52
C ALA A 159 8.02 11.39 5.14
N GLY A 160 7.52 12.12 6.15
CA GLY A 160 6.61 13.25 6.03
C GLY A 160 5.58 13.27 7.17
N ILE A 161 4.56 14.13 7.09
CA ILE A 161 3.53 14.24 8.14
C ILE A 161 2.16 13.81 7.57
N PRO A 162 1.73 12.55 7.77
CA PRO A 162 0.57 11.97 7.09
C PRO A 162 -0.77 12.32 7.79
N ARG A 163 -1.07 13.61 7.98
CA ARG A 163 -2.26 14.05 8.77
C ARG A 163 -3.59 13.74 8.11
N GLU A 164 -3.61 13.65 6.78
CA GLU A 164 -4.83 13.46 5.98
C GLU A 164 -5.17 11.98 5.78
N PHE A 165 -4.19 11.09 5.97
CA PHE A 165 -4.35 9.66 5.71
C PHE A 165 -5.31 8.93 6.66
N PRO A 166 -5.46 9.30 7.94
CA PRO A 166 -6.52 8.74 8.78
C PRO A 166 -7.92 8.88 8.17
N GLY A 167 -8.26 10.08 7.67
CA GLY A 167 -9.54 10.34 6.99
C GLY A 167 -9.63 9.69 5.61
N VAL A 168 -8.51 9.55 4.89
CA VAL A 168 -8.46 8.73 3.67
C VAL A 168 -8.84 7.28 3.98
N LEU A 169 -8.28 6.67 5.03
CA LEU A 169 -8.62 5.29 5.42
C LEU A 169 -10.09 5.16 5.82
N ASP A 170 -10.65 6.15 6.51
CA ASP A 170 -12.07 6.18 6.86
C ASP A 170 -12.95 6.22 5.60
N ALA A 171 -12.63 7.09 4.63
CA ALA A 171 -13.38 7.20 3.38
C ALA A 171 -13.27 5.94 2.52
N LEU A 172 -12.06 5.40 2.35
CA LEU A 172 -11.81 4.21 1.54
C LEU A 172 -12.46 2.95 2.13
N ALA A 173 -12.58 2.86 3.47
CA ALA A 173 -13.27 1.75 4.13
C ALA A 173 -14.76 1.68 3.74
N GLU A 174 -15.35 2.81 3.37
CA GLU A 174 -16.74 2.93 2.92
C GLU A 174 -16.86 3.07 1.39
N HIS A 175 -15.79 2.80 0.65
CA HIS A 175 -15.72 3.01 -0.81
C HIS A 175 -16.08 4.43 -1.25
N ARG A 176 -15.78 5.44 -0.44
CA ARG A 176 -15.99 6.86 -0.76
C ARG A 176 -14.74 7.49 -1.36
N SER A 177 -14.95 8.53 -2.17
CA SER A 177 -13.87 9.39 -2.66
C SER A 177 -13.04 9.94 -1.52
N ALA A 178 -11.73 9.99 -1.73
CA ALA A 178 -10.77 10.58 -0.82
C ALA A 178 -9.88 11.58 -1.55
N THR A 179 -9.50 12.64 -0.86
CA THR A 179 -8.63 13.70 -1.37
C THR A 179 -7.53 14.01 -0.37
N ILE A 180 -6.34 14.33 -0.87
CA ILE A 180 -5.24 14.87 -0.09
C ILE A 180 -4.64 16.09 -0.78
N ARG A 181 -4.07 17.01 -0.03
CA ARG A 181 -3.28 18.09 -0.62
C ARG A 181 -2.08 17.53 -1.37
N PHE A 182 -1.84 18.00 -2.59
CA PHE A 182 -0.65 17.68 -3.37
C PHE A 182 0.42 18.74 -3.12
N ASP A 183 1.60 18.34 -2.64
CA ASP A 183 2.69 19.28 -2.44
C ASP A 183 3.40 19.49 -3.79
N VAL A 184 3.21 20.68 -4.37
CA VAL A 184 3.79 21.10 -5.67
C VAL A 184 4.68 22.32 -5.45
N ASP A 185 5.94 22.21 -5.87
CA ASP A 185 6.88 23.33 -5.83
C ASP A 185 6.53 24.38 -6.89
N GLY A 186 6.58 25.66 -6.51
CA GLY A 186 6.40 26.78 -7.43
C GLY A 186 4.94 27.23 -7.65
N LEU A 187 3.98 26.75 -6.85
CA LEU A 187 2.61 27.28 -6.86
C LEU A 187 2.56 28.76 -6.44
N ALA A 188 1.62 29.51 -7.01
CA ALA A 188 1.39 30.89 -6.61
C ALA A 188 0.83 30.96 -5.17
N ALA A 189 1.04 32.08 -4.49
CA ALA A 189 0.54 32.26 -3.13
C ALA A 189 -1.00 32.12 -3.08
N GLY A 190 -1.48 31.16 -2.29
CA GLY A 190 -2.92 30.88 -2.13
C GLY A 190 -3.45 29.79 -3.06
N GLU A 191 -2.65 29.28 -4.01
CA GLU A 191 -3.01 28.11 -4.80
C GLU A 191 -2.69 26.82 -4.06
N SER A 192 -3.55 25.82 -4.22
CA SER A 192 -3.33 24.48 -3.69
C SER A 192 -3.83 23.44 -4.69
N GLU A 193 -2.99 22.47 -4.98
CA GLU A 193 -3.35 21.31 -5.76
C GLU A 193 -3.81 20.16 -4.86
N VAL A 194 -4.66 19.28 -5.39
CA VAL A 194 -5.15 18.10 -4.67
C VAL A 194 -5.00 16.86 -5.53
N LEU A 195 -4.71 15.75 -4.86
CA LEU A 195 -4.86 14.42 -5.44
C LEU A 195 -6.20 13.86 -5.00
N SER A 196 -6.91 13.22 -5.91
CA SER A 196 -8.19 12.56 -5.65
C SER A 196 -8.12 11.09 -6.03
N PHE A 197 -8.88 10.26 -5.33
CA PHE A 197 -9.06 8.85 -5.64
C PHE A 197 -10.52 8.47 -5.39
N GLU A 198 -11.19 7.93 -6.41
CA GLU A 198 -12.58 7.50 -6.37
C GLU A 198 -12.65 5.98 -6.54
N PRO A 199 -12.85 5.20 -5.45
CA PRO A 199 -12.98 3.75 -5.51
C PRO A 199 -13.93 3.24 -6.59
N LEU A 200 -15.04 3.95 -6.82
CA LEU A 200 -16.09 3.52 -7.74
C LEU A 200 -15.71 3.66 -9.22
N GLU A 201 -14.79 4.56 -9.57
CA GLU A 201 -14.27 4.68 -10.93
C GLU A 201 -13.47 3.44 -11.37
N HIS A 202 -13.06 2.60 -10.41
CA HIS A 202 -12.26 1.42 -10.69
C HIS A 202 -13.07 0.17 -11.01
N GLY A 203 -14.41 0.19 -10.91
CA GLY A 203 -15.26 -0.97 -11.22
C GLY A 203 -15.34 -1.99 -10.08
N VAL A 204 -15.23 -1.54 -8.83
CA VAL A 204 -15.41 -2.39 -7.64
C VAL A 204 -16.87 -2.83 -7.55
N THR A 205 -17.11 -4.14 -7.61
CA THR A 205 -18.45 -4.74 -7.68
C THR A 205 -19.04 -5.04 -6.30
N ASP A 206 -18.22 -5.54 -5.37
CA ASP A 206 -18.59 -5.72 -3.97
C ASP A 206 -18.36 -4.43 -3.18
N ARG A 207 -19.45 -3.90 -2.60
CA ARG A 207 -19.46 -2.65 -1.83
C ARG A 207 -19.63 -2.89 -0.33
N THR A 208 -19.41 -4.12 0.12
CA THR A 208 -19.35 -4.45 1.54
C THR A 208 -18.24 -3.62 2.18
N PRO A 209 -18.53 -2.84 3.25
CA PRO A 209 -17.53 -2.01 3.89
C PRO A 209 -16.26 -2.80 4.24
N LEU A 210 -15.11 -2.21 3.89
CA LEU A 210 -13.81 -2.81 4.18
C LEU A 210 -13.47 -2.62 5.65
N THR A 211 -12.70 -3.55 6.21
CA THR A 211 -12.12 -3.34 7.53
C THR A 211 -11.09 -2.22 7.44
N ARG A 212 -11.32 -1.14 8.20
CA ARG A 212 -10.35 -0.05 8.30
C ARG A 212 -9.09 -0.54 9.04
N PRO A 213 -7.88 -0.45 8.44
CA PRO A 213 -6.65 -0.84 9.11
C PRO A 213 -6.32 0.12 10.26
N ARG A 214 -5.51 -0.36 11.21
CA ARG A 214 -4.93 0.49 12.25
C ARG A 214 -3.86 1.38 11.64
N PHE A 215 -3.90 2.67 11.93
CA PHE A 215 -2.96 3.65 11.41
C PHE A 215 -1.86 3.98 12.42
N LEU A 216 -0.61 3.71 12.05
CA LEU A 216 0.58 3.88 12.88
C LEU A 216 1.60 4.79 12.16
N PRO A 217 1.50 6.12 12.28
CA PRO A 217 2.51 7.02 11.74
C PRO A 217 3.87 6.79 12.42
N ILE A 218 4.93 6.85 11.61
CA ILE A 218 6.32 6.74 12.03
C ILE A 218 6.83 8.16 12.34
N ILE A 219 7.37 8.34 13.54
CA ILE A 219 7.81 9.62 14.07
C ILE A 219 9.21 9.53 14.68
N SER A 220 9.96 10.63 14.64
CA SER A 220 11.27 10.76 15.31
C SER A 220 11.24 11.73 16.49
N ALA A 221 10.13 12.44 16.72
CA ALA A 221 9.99 13.44 17.78
C ALA A 221 8.60 13.44 18.41
N SER A 222 8.53 13.68 19.73
CA SER A 222 7.29 13.74 20.51
C SER A 222 6.36 14.90 20.10
N SER A 223 6.92 16.00 19.59
CA SER A 223 6.17 17.13 19.05
C SER A 223 5.36 16.75 17.79
N LEU A 224 5.90 15.85 16.95
CA LEU A 224 5.18 15.31 15.79
C LEU A 224 4.03 14.41 16.24
N ALA A 225 4.23 13.59 17.28
CA ALA A 225 3.17 12.78 17.87
C ALA A 225 1.99 13.64 18.31
N THR A 226 2.29 14.72 19.06
CA THR A 226 1.28 15.66 19.56
C THR A 226 0.55 16.36 18.41
N THR A 227 1.27 16.73 17.35
CA THR A 227 0.69 17.38 16.17
C THR A 227 -0.27 16.43 15.45
N LEU A 228 0.14 15.18 15.22
CA LEU A 228 -0.69 14.16 14.56
C LEU A 228 -1.91 13.81 15.41
N ALA A 229 -1.75 13.61 16.72
CA ALA A 229 -2.87 13.32 17.62
C ALA A 229 -3.93 14.43 17.65
N ARG A 230 -3.54 15.70 17.46
CA ARG A 230 -4.46 16.86 17.51
C ARG A 230 -5.00 17.29 16.15
N LYS A 231 -4.20 17.14 15.07
CA LYS A 231 -4.48 17.73 13.76
C LYS A 231 -4.74 16.71 12.65
N ALA A 232 -4.71 15.41 12.96
CA ALA A 232 -5.18 14.41 12.00
C ALA A 232 -6.69 14.56 11.75
N ASN A 233 -7.11 14.28 10.53
CA ASN A 233 -8.52 14.34 10.11
C ASN A 233 -9.29 13.03 10.37
N GLY A 234 -8.76 12.15 11.23
CA GLY A 234 -9.32 10.84 11.52
C GLY A 234 -8.53 10.14 12.62
N ARG A 235 -8.81 8.84 12.86
CA ARG A 235 -8.22 8.11 13.98
C ARG A 235 -6.75 7.73 13.77
N VAL A 236 -5.90 8.08 14.74
CA VAL A 236 -4.53 7.56 14.88
C VAL A 236 -4.53 6.49 15.97
N ASP A 237 -4.11 5.27 15.64
CA ASP A 237 -4.26 4.10 16.52
C ASP A 237 -3.02 3.85 17.41
N GLY A 238 -1.92 4.54 17.12
CA GLY A 238 -0.66 4.45 17.86
C GLY A 238 0.47 5.15 17.10
N PHE A 239 1.70 5.08 17.61
CA PHE A 239 2.87 5.67 16.96
C PHE A 239 4.02 4.67 16.91
N ILE A 240 4.77 4.68 15.82
CA ILE A 240 6.07 4.01 15.74
C ILE A 240 7.13 5.08 15.98
N VAL A 241 7.95 4.89 17.01
CA VAL A 241 9.05 5.81 17.32
C VAL A 241 10.33 5.29 16.70
N GLU A 242 10.85 6.03 15.74
CA GLU A 242 12.08 5.74 15.05
C GLU A 242 13.22 6.59 15.63
N GLY A 243 14.17 5.93 16.29
CA GLY A 243 15.37 6.56 16.84
C GLY A 243 16.46 6.75 15.78
N PRO A 244 17.51 7.53 16.06
CA PRO A 244 18.59 7.83 15.11
C PRO A 244 19.39 6.61 14.64
N THR A 245 19.27 5.47 15.30
CA THR A 245 19.94 4.20 14.96
C THR A 245 19.07 3.28 14.11
N ALA A 246 17.80 3.61 13.88
CA ALA A 246 16.96 2.88 12.94
C ALA A 246 17.34 3.30 11.51
N GLY A 247 17.70 2.32 10.69
CA GLY A 247 18.22 2.53 9.34
C GLY A 247 17.12 2.75 8.31
N GLY A 248 16.38 3.85 8.46
CA GLY A 248 15.48 4.40 7.45
C GLY A 248 16.18 5.38 6.52
#